data_AF-A0A5K1BR18-F1
#
_entry.id   AF-A0A5K1BR18-F1
#
_cell.length_a   1.000
_cell.length_b   1.000
_cell.length_c   1.000
_cell.angle_alpha   90.00
_cell.angle_beta   90.00
_cell.angle_gamma   90.00
#
_symmetry.space_group_name_H-M   'P 1'
#
loop_
_entity.id
_entity.type
_entity.pdbx_description
1 polymer ?
#
loop_
_entity_poly.entity_id
_entity_poly.type
_entity_poly.pdbx_seq_one_letter_code
_entity_poly.pdbx_strand_id
1 'polypeptide(L)' 'MGSHGTDEVMIPSEMEPNCSEAIVEIKIKTLDSQTYTLRVNKY' A
#
# COMPACT_ATOMS: atom_id res chain seq x y z
N MET A 1 17.91 -18.90 -1.78
CA MET A 1 16.94 -18.46 -2.80
C MET A 1 15.66 -18.12 -2.08
N GLY A 2 15.28 -16.84 -2.04
CA GLY A 2 14.10 -16.37 -1.33
C GLY A 2 13.96 -14.88 -1.59
N SER A 3 13.57 -14.56 -2.83
CA SER A 3 13.38 -13.18 -3.26
C SER A 3 12.28 -12.56 -2.41
N HIS A 4 12.58 -11.40 -1.83
CA HIS A 4 11.62 -10.59 -1.10
C HIS A 4 10.42 -10.29 -2.01
N GLY A 5 9.24 -10.72 -1.59
CA GLY A 5 7.97 -10.35 -2.21
C GLY A 5 7.59 -8.93 -1.80
N THR A 6 8.28 -7.94 -2.35
CA THR A 6 7.72 -6.58 -2.46
C THR A 6 6.82 -6.60 -3.68
N ASP A 7 5.57 -7.03 -3.48
CA ASP A 7 4.50 -6.86 -4.47
C ASP A 7 4.17 -5.37 -4.50
N GLU A 8 4.88 -4.64 -5.37
CA GLU A 8 4.61 -3.23 -5.63
C GLU A 8 3.29 -3.15 -6.38
N VAL A 9 2.20 -2.98 -5.63
CA VAL A 9 0.86 -2.74 -6.19
C VAL A 9 0.92 -1.47 -7.04
N MET A 10 0.98 -1.63 -8.36
CA MET A 10 0.91 -0.57 -9.34
C MET A 10 -0.45 0.13 -9.21
N ILE A 11 -0.48 1.31 -8.59
CA ILE A 11 -1.69 2.12 -8.49
C ILE A 11 -1.94 2.75 -9.87
N PRO A 12 -3.09 2.52 -10.52
CA PRO A 12 -3.39 3.10 -11.82
C PRO A 12 -3.43 4.64 -11.72
N SER A 13 -2.66 5.28 -12.61
CA SER A 13 -2.37 6.72 -12.65
C SER A 13 -3.55 7.61 -13.09
N GLU A 14 -4.80 7.15 -12.95
CA GLU A 14 -5.99 7.82 -13.51
C GLU A 14 -6.84 8.53 -12.45
N MET A 15 -6.38 8.63 -11.20
CA MET A 15 -7.08 9.39 -10.15
C MET A 15 -6.49 10.82 -10.04
N GLU A 16 -7.15 11.74 -10.75
CA GLU A 16 -6.97 13.19 -10.88
C GLU A 16 -5.92 13.93 -10.00
N PRO A 17 -5.27 14.98 -10.56
CA PRO A 17 -4.14 15.69 -9.94
C PRO A 17 -4.51 16.66 -8.80
N ASN A 18 -5.73 16.61 -8.25
CA ASN A 18 -6.22 17.58 -7.26
C ASN A 18 -6.31 17.04 -5.82
N CYS A 19 -5.63 15.95 -5.49
CA CYS A 19 -5.50 15.53 -4.08
C CYS A 19 -4.25 16.16 -3.46
N SER A 20 -4.45 17.16 -2.61
CA SER A 20 -3.50 17.58 -1.59
C SER A 20 -2.93 16.35 -0.86
N GLU A 21 -1.65 16.43 -0.46
CA GLU A 21 -0.88 15.38 0.22
C GLU A 21 -1.77 14.42 1.03
N ALA A 22 -1.82 13.16 0.58
CA ALA A 22 -2.70 12.15 1.15
C ALA A 22 -1.88 10.92 1.57
N ILE A 23 -2.05 10.53 2.83
CA ILE A 23 -1.48 9.30 3.37
C ILE A 23 -2.63 8.32 3.63
N VAL A 24 -2.55 7.14 3.04
CA VAL A 24 -3.49 6.04 3.29
C VAL A 24 -2.74 4.94 4.05
N GLU A 25 -3.27 4.57 5.22
CA GLU A 25 -2.77 3.44 6.01
C GLU A 25 -3.79 2.30 5.94
N ILE A 26 -3.32 1.13 5.47
CA ILE A 26 -4.14 -0.07 5.36
C ILE A 26 -3.59 -1.11 6.33
N LYS A 27 -4.43 -1.55 7.27
CA LYS A 27 -4.11 -2.62 8.22
C LYS A 27 -4.75 -3.92 7.78
N ILE A 28 -3.93 -4.94 7.58
CA ILE A 28 -4.35 -6.26 7.15
C ILE A 28 -4.05 -7.23 8.28
N LYS A 29 -5.07 -7.94 8.76
CA LYS A 29 -4.92 -9.02 9.74
C LYS A 29 -5.20 -10.36 9.07
N THR A 30 -4.22 -11.26 9.09
CA THR A 30 -4.39 -12.60 8.53
C THR A 30 -5.02 -13.56 9.54
N LEU A 31 -5.49 -14.70 9.07
CA LEU A 31 -6.12 -15.73 9.89
C LEU A 31 -5.14 -16.35 10.91
N ASP A 32 -3.86 -16.42 10.56
CA ASP A 32 -2.76 -16.80 11.45
C ASP A 32 -2.37 -15.69 12.46
N SER A 33 -3.16 -14.62 12.54
CA SER A 33 -2.99 -13.46 13.42
C SER A 33 -1.75 -12.59 13.15
N GLN A 34 -1.04 -12.76 12.03
CA GLN A 34 -0.08 -11.76 11.58
C GLN A 34 -0.80 -10.46 11.18
N THR A 35 -0.17 -9.33 11.46
CA THR A 35 -0.70 -8.00 11.13
C THR A 35 0.31 -7.27 10.25
N TYR A 36 -0.15 -6.79 9.10
CA TYR A 36 0.63 -6.05 8.13
C TYR A 36 0.09 -4.63 8.00
N THR A 37 1.00 -3.68 7.85
CA THR A 37 0.67 -2.27 7.62
C THR A 37 1.24 -1.86 6.27
N LEU A 38 0.36 -1.46 5.36
CA LEU A 38 0.74 -0.84 4.09
C LEU A 38 0.48 0.66 4.18
N ARG A 39 1.52 1.45 3.90
CA ARG A 39 1.44 2.91 3.87
C ARG A 39 1.65 3.39 2.43
N VAL A 40 0.65 4.07 1.90
CA VAL A 40 0.71 4.70 0.58
C VAL A 40 0.76 6.21 0.79
N ASN A 41 1.83 6.84 0.30
CA ASN A 41 1.95 8.29 0.28
C ASN A 41 1.73 8.76 -1.16
N LYS A 42 0.76 9.65 -1.39
CA LYS A 42 0.65 10.41 -2.65
C LYS A 42 1.40 11.72 -2.46
N TYR A 43 2.53 11.85 -3.15
CA TYR A 43 3.33 13.08 -3.27
C TYR A 43 3.09 13.72 -4.64
#